data_AF-A0A914Y608-F1
#
_entry.id   AF-A0A914Y608-F1
#
_cell.length_a   1.000
_cell.length_b   1.000
_cell.length_c   1.000
_cell.angle_alpha   90.00
_cell.angle_beta   90.00
_cell.angle_gamma   90.00
#
_symmetry.space_group_name_H-M   'P 1'
#
loop_
_entity.id
_entity.type
_entity.pdbx_description
1 polymer ?
#
loop_
_entity_poly.entity_id
_entity_poly.type
_entity_poly.pdbx_seq_one_letter_code
_entity_poly.pdbx_strand_id
1 'polypeptide(L)' 'MLGKDSHGWAMYIDDKRLWFYHNHNHDIRVERGHGGNGAVIGVLMDCDQGTLSYYVNDRLIEANAHPYAFK' A
#
# COMPACT_ATOMS: atom_id res chain seq x y z
N MET A 1 -12.64 3.85 -8.75
CA MET A 1 -11.85 3.50 -7.54
C MET A 1 -10.40 3.56 -7.96
N LEU A 2 -9.52 4.18 -7.15
CA LEU A 2 -8.08 4.16 -7.43
C LEU A 2 -7.60 2.71 -7.55
N GLY A 3 -6.65 2.44 -8.45
CA GLY A 3 -6.14 1.09 -8.69
C GLY A 3 -7.05 0.17 -9.53
N LYS A 4 -8.23 0.65 -9.97
CA LYS A 4 -9.12 -0.18 -10.80
C LYS A 4 -8.52 -0.45 -12.17
N ASP A 5 -7.86 0.52 -12.79
CA ASP A 5 -7.24 0.37 -14.11
C ASP A 5 -5.70 0.31 -14.02
N SER A 6 -5.05 0.30 -15.19
CA SER A 6 -3.60 0.27 -15.33
C SER A 6 -2.90 1.59 -15.01
N HIS A 7 -3.64 2.67 -14.73
CA HIS A 7 -3.08 4.01 -14.51
C HIS A 7 -3.10 4.43 -13.04
N GLY A 8 -3.61 3.58 -12.16
CA GLY A 8 -3.67 3.83 -10.73
C GLY A 8 -3.02 2.73 -9.91
N TRP A 9 -2.46 3.13 -8.77
CA TRP A 9 -1.99 2.25 -7.71
C TRP A 9 -2.62 2.70 -6.41
N ALA A 10 -3.08 1.75 -5.60
CA ALA A 10 -3.76 2.06 -4.36
C ALA A 10 -3.40 1.07 -3.25
N MET A 11 -3.49 1.55 -2.02
CA MET A 11 -3.60 0.72 -0.83
C MET A 11 -4.99 0.91 -0.25
N TYR A 12 -5.71 -0.18 -0.03
CA TYR A 12 -6.85 -0.21 0.87
C TYR A 12 -6.36 -0.56 2.27
N ILE A 13 -6.90 0.10 3.29
CA ILE A 13 -6.56 -0.17 4.69
C ILE A 13 -7.77 0.06 5.60
N ASP A 14 -7.93 -0.82 6.57
CA ASP A 14 -8.87 -0.69 7.69
C ASP A 14 -8.24 -1.16 9.01
N ASP A 15 -9.07 -1.30 10.04
CA ASP A 15 -8.68 -1.69 11.40
C ASP A 15 -8.17 -3.13 11.50
N LYS A 16 -8.37 -3.95 10.46
CA LYS A 16 -8.08 -5.38 10.46
C LYS A 16 -7.09 -5.78 9.38
N ARG A 17 -7.07 -5.06 8.25
CA ARG A 17 -6.46 -5.53 7.01
C ARG A 17 -5.91 -4.36 6.21
N LEU A 18 -4.89 -4.64 5.42
CA LEU A 18 -4.53 -3.81 4.29
C LEU A 18 -4.30 -4.69 3.05
N TRP A 19 -4.55 -4.11 1.87
CA TRP A 19 -4.12 -4.70 0.61
C TRP A 19 -3.76 -3.68 -0.45
N PHE A 20 -2.86 -4.07 -1.34
CA PHE A 20 -2.51 -3.32 -2.53
C PHE A 20 -3.46 -3.66 -3.68
N TYR A 21 -3.82 -2.65 -4.47
CA TYR A 21 -4.78 -2.76 -5.56
C TYR A 21 -4.27 -2.02 -6.80
N HIS A 22 -4.16 -2.76 -7.90
CA HIS A 22 -3.74 -2.26 -9.21
C HIS A 22 -4.34 -3.13 -10.31
N ASN A 23 -4.84 -2.51 -11.37
CA ASN A 23 -5.37 -3.18 -12.55
C ASN A 23 -6.31 -4.36 -12.25
N HIS A 24 -7.31 -4.13 -11.39
CA HIS A 24 -8.27 -5.13 -10.89
C HIS A 24 -7.71 -6.27 -10.03
N ASN A 25 -6.41 -6.28 -9.70
CA ASN A 25 -5.79 -7.33 -8.89
C ASN A 25 -5.61 -6.91 -7.42
N HIS A 26 -5.85 -7.86 -6.51
CA HIS A 26 -5.64 -7.74 -5.07
C HIS A 26 -4.46 -8.65 -4.67
N ASP A 27 -3.25 -8.10 -4.58
CA ASP A 27 -2.05 -8.94 -4.52
C ASP A 27 -1.64 -9.40 -3.10
N ILE A 28 -1.77 -8.55 -2.07
CA ILE A 28 -1.18 -8.86 -0.75
C ILE A 28 -2.15 -8.48 0.35
N ARG A 29 -2.40 -9.42 1.28
CA ARG A 29 -3.16 -9.17 2.50
C ARG A 29 -2.23 -9.21 3.70
N VAL A 30 -2.08 -8.09 4.40
CA VAL A 30 -1.40 -8.04 5.71
C VAL A 30 -2.48 -7.97 6.79
N GLU A 31 -2.52 -8.95 7.69
CA GLU A 31 -3.54 -9.06 8.76
C GLU A 31 -3.25 -8.21 10.00
N ARG A 32 -2.16 -7.44 10.00
CA ARG A 32 -1.87 -6.50 11.09
C ARG A 32 -2.49 -5.15 10.73
N GLY A 33 -3.73 -4.95 11.19
CA GLY A 33 -4.46 -3.69 11.10
C GLY A 33 -3.62 -2.54 11.66
N HIS A 34 -3.20 -1.65 10.76
CA HIS A 34 -2.52 -0.41 11.13
C HIS A 34 -3.41 0.81 10.84
N GLY A 35 -4.55 0.63 10.17
CA GLY A 35 -5.51 1.70 9.85
C GLY A 35 -6.61 1.80 10.90
N GLY A 36 -6.29 2.33 12.06
CA GLY A 36 -7.29 2.81 13.02
C GLY A 36 -7.54 4.31 12.86
N ASN A 37 -8.56 4.82 13.54
CA ASN A 37 -8.74 6.27 13.69
C ASN A 37 -7.46 6.90 14.25
N GLY A 38 -6.98 7.96 13.59
CA GLY A 38 -5.74 8.66 13.96
C GLY A 38 -4.46 8.06 13.37
N ALA A 39 -4.54 6.98 12.57
CA ALA A 39 -3.38 6.49 11.83
C ALA A 39 -2.91 7.52 10.79
N VAL A 40 -1.60 7.69 10.68
CA VAL A 40 -0.95 8.54 9.68
C VAL A 40 -0.43 7.65 8.56
N ILE A 41 -0.85 7.94 7.32
CA ILE A 41 -0.41 7.22 6.13
C ILE A 41 0.69 8.04 5.44
N GLY A 42 1.89 7.47 5.38
CA GLY A 42 2.98 7.99 4.56
C GLY A 42 2.98 7.32 3.19
N VAL A 43 3.27 8.09 2.14
CA VAL A 43 3.38 7.60 0.76
C VAL A 43 4.70 8.09 0.19
N LEU A 44 5.55 7.16 -0.25
CA LEU A 44 6.79 7.47 -0.95
C LEU A 44 6.68 6.97 -2.40
N MET A 45 6.66 7.92 -3.33
CA MET A 45 6.74 7.66 -4.77
C MET A 45 8.14 8.04 -5.26
N ASP A 46 8.92 7.04 -5.62
CA ASP A 46 10.21 7.22 -6.27
C ASP A 46 10.01 7.08 -7.79
N CYS A 47 9.96 8.21 -8.48
CA CYS A 47 9.75 8.25 -9.93
C CYS A 47 10.99 7.81 -10.72
N ASP A 48 12.18 7.94 -10.15
CA ASP A 48 13.43 7.56 -10.83
C ASP A 48 13.59 6.04 -10.82
N GLN A 49 13.19 5.38 -9.73
CA GLN A 49 13.22 3.93 -9.59
C GLN A 49 11.89 3.24 -9.96
N GLY A 50 10.83 4.02 -10.21
CA GLY A 50 9.50 3.48 -10.53
C GLY A 50 8.88 2.68 -9.39
N THR A 51 9.08 3.10 -8.13
CA THR A 51 8.58 2.36 -6.97
C THR A 51 7.58 3.17 -6.15
N LEU A 52 6.66 2.46 -5.49
CA LEU A 52 5.69 3.03 -4.57
C LEU A 52 5.72 2.26 -3.26
N SER A 53 5.87 2.98 -2.14
CA SER A 53 5.92 2.40 -0.79
C SER A 53 4.93 3.11 0.13
N TYR A 54 4.38 2.37 1.09
CA TYR A 54 3.43 2.90 2.07
C TYR A 54 3.97 2.73 3.49
N TYR A 55 3.65 3.70 4.33
CA TYR A 55 3.99 3.72 5.74
C TYR A 55 2.73 3.92 6.56
N VAL A 56 2.68 3.30 7.73
CA VAL A 56 1.65 3.59 8.73
C VAL A 56 2.31 3.90 10.06
N ASN A 57 2.07 5.11 10.57
CA ASN A 57 2.73 5.63 11.78
C ASN A 57 4.26 5.43 11.72
N ASP A 58 4.86 5.93 10.64
CA ASP A 58 6.31 5.87 10.35
C ASP A 58 6.89 4.46 10.16
N ARG A 59 6.06 3.41 10.15
CA ARG A 59 6.49 2.03 9.88
C ARG A 59 6.19 1.62 8.46
N LEU A 60 7.22 1.12 7.78
CA LEU A 60 7.11 0.60 6.42
C LEU A 60 6.17 -0.61 6.38
N ILE A 61 5.28 -0.63 5.38
CA ILE A 61 4.47 -1.80 5.05
C ILE A 61 5.22 -2.63 4.02
N GLU A 62 5.75 -3.77 4.46
CA GLU A 62 6.45 -4.70 3.59
C GLU A 62 5.47 -5.52 2.74
N ALA A 63 5.84 -5.70 1.48
CA ALA A 63 5.11 -6.45 0.48
C ALA A 63 5.94 -7.67 0.06
N ASN A 64 5.58 -8.88 0.48
CA ASN A 64 6.31 -10.11 0.14
C ASN A 64 7.84 -10.02 0.38
N ALA A 65 8.25 -9.51 1.55
CA ALA A 65 9.65 -9.27 1.92
C ALA A 65 10.39 -8.21 1.06
N HIS A 66 9.65 -7.40 0.30
CA HIS A 66 10.17 -6.22 -0.36
C HIS A 66 9.66 -4.93 0.30
N PRO A 67 10.46 -3.86 0.27
CA PRO A 67 10.05 -2.57 0.83
C PRO A 67 9.03 -1.83 -0.05
N TYR A 68 8.79 -2.31 -1.28
CA TYR A 68 7.96 -1.64 -2.27
C TYR A 68 6.61 -2.34 -2.39
N ALA A 69 5.52 -1.59 -2.31
CA ALA A 69 4.19 -2.09 -2.63
C ALA A 69 4.02 -2.36 -4.13
N PHE A 70 4.67 -1.53 -4.97
CA PHE A 70 4.68 -1.69 -6.42
C PHE A 70 6.07 -1.37 -6.99
N LYS A 71 6.42 -2.11 -8.03
CA LYS A 71 7.63 -1.96 -8.84
C LYS A 71 7.32 -2.30 -10.30
#